data_AF-A0A484Y3E8-F1
#
_entry.id   AF-A0A484Y3E8-F1
#
_cell.length_a   1.000
_cell.length_b   1.000
_cell.length_c   1.000
_cell.angle_alpha   90.00
_cell.angle_beta   90.00
_cell.angle_gamma   90.00
#
_symmetry.space_group_name_H-M   'P 1'
#
loop_
_entity.id
_entity.type
_entity.pdbx_description
1 polymer ?
#
loop_
_entity_poly.entity_id
_entity_poly.type
_entity_poly.pdbx_seq_one_letter_code
_entity_poly.pdbx_strand_id
1 'polypeptide(L)'
;MHGATLLDAQQRVLRPAILWNDGRCAQECTLLEARVPQSRVITGNLMMPGFTAPKLLWVQRHEPEIFRQIDKVLLPKDYLRLRYDGGSLPAICLTQAGTMWLDVAKRDWSDLMLQACHLSRDQMPALYEGSEITGALLPEVAKAWGMAAVASYRRRWRQCSWCGWCGNG
;
A
#
# COMPACT_ATOMS: atom_id res chain seq x y z
N MET A 1 -8.04 4.59 0.77
CA MET A 1 -6.80 4.40 1.55
C MET A 1 -6.81 3.02 2.20
N HIS A 2 -5.68 2.52 2.73
CA HIS A 2 -5.53 1.31 3.58
C HIS A 2 -5.96 -0.07 3.06
N GLY A 3 -6.50 -0.16 1.84
CA GLY A 3 -6.88 -1.45 1.25
C GLY A 3 -5.69 -2.35 0.99
N ALA A 4 -5.80 -3.66 1.23
CA ALA A 4 -4.73 -4.61 0.95
C ALA A 4 -5.02 -5.38 -0.34
N THR A 5 -4.26 -5.10 -1.40
CA THR A 5 -4.29 -5.86 -2.66
C THR A 5 -3.04 -6.75 -2.72
N LEU A 6 -3.24 -8.06 -2.82
CA LEU A 6 -2.15 -9.04 -2.78
C LEU A 6 -1.90 -9.61 -4.17
N LEU A 7 -0.66 -9.54 -4.61
CA LEU A 7 -0.22 -10.02 -5.92
C LEU A 7 0.80 -11.14 -5.78
N ASP A 8 0.75 -12.09 -6.70
CA ASP A 8 1.81 -13.08 -6.89
C ASP A 8 2.95 -12.56 -7.79
N ALA A 9 3.98 -13.39 -7.98
CA ALA A 9 5.14 -13.06 -8.81
C ALA A 9 4.82 -12.86 -10.30
N GLN A 10 3.62 -13.24 -10.75
CA GLN A 10 3.10 -12.99 -12.10
C GLN A 10 2.15 -11.77 -12.12
N GLN A 11 2.13 -10.97 -11.04
CA GLN A 11 1.25 -9.81 -10.85
C GLN A 11 -0.24 -10.14 -10.90
N ARG A 12 -0.62 -11.39 -10.60
CA ARG A 12 -2.02 -11.83 -10.53
C ARG A 12 -2.57 -11.62 -9.12
N VAL A 13 -3.84 -11.24 -9.05
CA VAL A 13 -4.53 -11.03 -7.79
C VAL A 13 -4.78 -12.37 -7.10
N LEU A 14 -4.26 -12.52 -5.88
CA LEU A 14 -4.38 -13.75 -5.10
C LEU A 14 -5.75 -13.89 -4.42
N ARG A 15 -6.36 -12.76 -4.05
CA ARG A 15 -7.66 -12.71 -3.36
C ARG A 15 -8.31 -11.33 -3.48
N PRO A 16 -9.64 -11.20 -3.29
CA PRO A 16 -10.32 -9.90 -3.32
C PRO A 16 -9.74 -8.92 -2.29
N ALA A 17 -9.44 -7.69 -2.67
CA ALA A 17 -8.77 -6.73 -1.79
C ALA A 17 -9.55 -6.48 -0.47
N ILE A 18 -8.86 -6.49 0.67
CA ILE A 18 -9.48 -6.17 1.98
C ILE A 18 -9.54 -4.66 2.14
N LEU A 19 -10.74 -4.09 2.07
CA LEU A 19 -10.97 -2.64 2.10
C LEU A 19 -10.80 -2.04 3.49
N TRP A 20 -10.76 -0.71 3.57
CA TRP A 20 -10.46 0.06 4.79
C TRP A 20 -11.52 -0.06 5.89
N ASN A 21 -12.75 -0.38 5.53
CA ASN A 21 -13.88 -0.54 6.45
C ASN A 21 -14.06 -1.99 6.93
N ASP A 22 -13.09 -2.86 6.63
CA ASP A 22 -13.09 -4.25 7.05
C ASP A 22 -12.55 -4.39 8.49
N GLY A 23 -13.32 -5.06 9.35
CA GLY A 23 -13.01 -5.25 10.77
C GLY A 23 -12.43 -6.62 11.14
N ARG A 24 -12.14 -7.50 10.17
CA ARG A 24 -11.85 -8.92 10.44
C ARG A 24 -10.59 -9.18 11.28
N CYS A 25 -9.70 -8.20 11.35
CA CYS A 25 -8.36 -8.35 11.93
C CYS A 25 -8.17 -7.58 13.26
N ALA A 26 -9.23 -7.45 14.06
CA ALA A 26 -9.17 -6.78 15.36
C ALA A 26 -8.23 -7.48 16.35
N GLN A 27 -8.19 -8.82 16.34
CA GLN A 27 -7.26 -9.58 17.18
C GLN A 27 -5.81 -9.30 16.76
N GLU A 28 -5.54 -9.24 15.46
CA GLU A 28 -4.22 -8.98 14.91
C GLU A 28 -3.70 -7.58 15.23
N CYS A 29 -4.59 -6.58 15.41
CA CYS A 29 -4.18 -5.27 15.90
C CYS A 29 -3.52 -5.36 17.28
N THR A 30 -4.19 -6.00 18.24
CA THR A 30 -3.65 -6.18 19.59
C THR A 30 -2.36 -7.01 19.58
N LEU A 31 -2.30 -8.06 18.74
CA LEU A 31 -1.10 -8.89 18.60
C LEU A 31 0.09 -8.09 18.05
N LEU A 32 -0.12 -7.22 17.06
CA LEU A 32 0.95 -6.39 16.52
C LEU A 32 1.45 -5.35 17.51
N GLU A 33 0.57 -4.69 18.25
CA GLU A 33 0.98 -3.74 19.29
C GLU A 33 1.75 -4.43 20.42
N ALA A 34 1.37 -5.66 20.78
CA ALA A 34 2.11 -6.46 21.76
C ALA A 34 3.49 -6.91 21.23
N ARG A 35 3.58 -7.31 19.96
CA ARG A 35 4.85 -7.69 19.30
C ARG A 35 5.80 -6.51 19.14
N VAL A 36 5.27 -5.33 18.85
CA VAL A 36 6.04 -4.10 18.67
C VAL A 36 5.45 -3.00 19.56
N PRO A 37 5.87 -2.91 20.84
CA PRO A 37 5.38 -1.89 21.77
C PRO A 37 5.64 -0.45 21.29
N GLN A 38 6.71 -0.25 20.50
CA GLN A 38 7.08 1.02 19.89
C GLN A 38 6.29 1.34 18.60
N SER A 39 5.36 0.49 18.17
CA SER A 39 4.66 0.62 16.87
C SER A 39 3.98 1.97 16.68
N ARG A 40 3.36 2.51 17.74
CA ARG A 40 2.71 3.82 17.70
C ARG A 40 3.68 4.98 17.49
N VAL A 41 4.89 4.86 18.03
CA VAL A 41 5.96 5.87 17.85
C VAL A 41 6.49 5.81 16.42
N ILE A 42 6.74 4.60 15.91
CA ILE A 42 7.28 4.38 14.55
C ILE A 42 6.28 4.85 13.48
N THR A 43 5.03 4.42 13.61
CA THR A 43 3.99 4.64 12.59
C THR A 43 3.19 5.94 12.81
N GLY A 44 3.34 6.58 13.97
CA GLY A 44 2.60 7.77 14.36
C GLY A 44 1.10 7.57 14.56
N ASN A 45 0.61 6.31 14.63
CA ASN A 45 -0.81 6.00 14.66
C ASN A 45 -1.15 4.88 15.67
N LEU A 46 -2.40 4.87 16.14
CA LEU A 46 -2.99 3.75 16.88
C LEU A 46 -3.36 2.62 15.90
N MET A 47 -3.04 1.37 16.22
CA MET A 47 -3.38 0.25 15.35
C MET A 47 -4.90 0.07 15.24
N MET A 48 -5.42 0.03 14.01
CA MET A 48 -6.84 -0.19 13.72
C MET A 48 -7.03 -1.26 12.65
N PRO A 49 -8.13 -2.05 12.68
CA PRO A 49 -8.36 -3.14 11.71
C PRO A 49 -8.43 -2.66 10.25
N GLY A 50 -8.78 -1.40 10.04
CA GLY A 50 -8.80 -0.79 8.72
C GLY A 50 -7.43 -0.65 8.06
N PHE A 51 -6.33 -0.69 8.84
CA PHE A 51 -4.97 -0.56 8.35
C PHE A 51 -4.42 -1.83 7.71
N THR A 52 -3.36 -1.67 6.92
CA THR A 52 -2.87 -2.72 6.02
C THR A 52 -2.08 -3.80 6.78
N ALA A 53 -1.19 -3.44 7.70
CA ALA A 53 -0.41 -4.39 8.49
C ALA A 53 -1.23 -5.49 9.21
N PRO A 54 -2.27 -5.17 10.01
CA PRO A 54 -3.03 -6.21 10.72
C PRO A 54 -3.79 -7.13 9.76
N LYS A 55 -4.19 -6.66 8.58
CA LYS A 55 -4.83 -7.50 7.56
C LYS A 55 -3.90 -8.57 7.02
N LEU A 56 -2.61 -8.26 6.84
CA LEU A 56 -1.67 -9.26 6.36
C LEU A 56 -1.29 -10.26 7.45
N LEU A 57 -1.22 -9.83 8.70
CA LEU A 57 -1.12 -10.78 9.81
C LEU A 57 -2.34 -11.70 9.87
N TRP A 58 -3.53 -11.20 9.55
CA TRP A 58 -4.74 -12.02 9.46
C TRP A 58 -4.66 -13.02 8.30
N VAL A 59 -4.24 -12.59 7.10
CA VAL A 59 -4.03 -13.49 5.95
C VAL A 59 -2.99 -14.56 6.28
N GLN A 60 -1.91 -14.22 6.99
CA GLN A 60 -0.89 -15.18 7.42
C GLN A 60 -1.48 -16.28 8.33
N ARG A 61 -2.42 -15.93 9.20
CA ARG A 61 -3.02 -16.84 10.20
C ARG A 61 -4.19 -17.65 9.65
N HIS A 62 -4.99 -17.06 8.77
CA HIS A 62 -6.25 -17.64 8.29
C HIS A 62 -6.17 -18.18 6.86
N GLU A 63 -5.29 -17.62 6.03
CA GLU A 63 -5.12 -17.99 4.61
C GLU A 63 -3.61 -18.20 4.29
N PRO A 64 -2.92 -19.11 5.01
CA PRO A 64 -1.45 -19.25 4.90
C PRO A 64 -0.98 -19.63 3.50
N GLU A 65 -1.78 -20.40 2.75
CA GLU A 65 -1.48 -20.76 1.36
C GLU A 65 -1.45 -19.54 0.42
N ILE A 66 -2.34 -18.57 0.66
CA ILE A 66 -2.33 -17.30 -0.05
C ILE A 66 -1.14 -16.46 0.40
N PHE A 67 -0.87 -16.42 1.71
CA PHE A 67 0.23 -15.64 2.27
C PHE A 67 1.59 -16.00 1.66
N ARG A 68 1.85 -17.31 1.47
CA ARG A 68 3.12 -17.78 0.89
C ARG A 68 3.33 -17.36 -0.57
N GLN A 69 2.26 -17.03 -1.29
CA GLN A 69 2.34 -16.62 -2.69
C GLN A 69 2.50 -15.10 -2.86
N ILE A 70 2.48 -14.32 -1.77
CA ILE A 70 2.57 -12.86 -1.83
C ILE A 70 3.96 -12.43 -2.31
N ASP A 71 4.00 -11.88 -3.51
CA ASP A 71 5.15 -11.20 -4.09
C ASP A 71 5.08 -9.68 -3.87
N LYS A 72 3.89 -9.08 -4.02
CA LYS A 72 3.70 -7.64 -3.78
C LYS A 72 2.41 -7.31 -3.06
N VAL A 73 2.48 -6.28 -2.21
CA VAL A 73 1.34 -5.75 -1.48
C VAL A 73 1.09 -4.30 -1.87
N LEU A 74 -0.04 -4.03 -2.50
CA LEU A 74 -0.37 -2.71 -3.02
C LEU A 74 -1.65 -2.16 -2.39
N LEU A 75 -1.69 -0.85 -2.18
CA LEU A 75 -2.98 -0.19 -1.96
C LEU A 75 -3.78 -0.13 -3.27
N PRO A 76 -5.12 0.01 -3.20
CA PRO A 76 -5.96 0.02 -4.38
C PRO A 76 -5.54 1.03 -5.46
N LYS A 77 -5.04 2.21 -5.07
CA LYS A 77 -4.56 3.21 -6.05
C LYS A 77 -3.29 2.76 -6.77
N ASP A 78 -2.39 2.09 -6.07
CA ASP A 78 -1.11 1.65 -6.61
C ASP A 78 -1.29 0.41 -7.48
N TYR A 79 -2.28 -0.43 -7.16
CA TYR A 79 -2.74 -1.49 -8.04
C TYR A 79 -3.30 -0.92 -9.36
N LEU A 80 -4.20 0.06 -9.32
CA LEU A 80 -4.69 0.71 -10.54
C LEU A 80 -3.56 1.29 -11.38
N ARG A 81 -2.59 1.90 -10.71
CA ARG A 81 -1.41 2.45 -11.36
C ARG A 81 -0.56 1.39 -12.06
N LEU A 82 -0.31 0.26 -11.38
CA LEU A 82 0.36 -0.89 -11.99
C LEU A 82 -0.32 -1.32 -13.31
N ARG A 83 -1.66 -1.29 -13.34
CA ARG A 83 -2.45 -1.66 -14.53
C ARG A 83 -2.36 -0.66 -15.69
N TYR A 84 -2.17 0.63 -15.41
CA TYR A 84 -2.14 1.67 -16.44
C TYR A 84 -0.74 2.11 -16.87
N ASP A 85 0.28 1.88 -16.03
CA ASP A 85 1.69 2.22 -16.31
C ASP A 85 2.49 1.01 -16.87
N GLY A 86 1.81 -0.10 -17.18
CA GLY A 86 2.41 -1.27 -17.84
C GLY A 86 3.38 -2.07 -16.98
N GLY A 87 3.26 -2.00 -15.66
CA GLY A 87 4.11 -2.77 -14.76
C GLY A 87 5.49 -2.16 -14.47
N SER A 88 5.71 -0.86 -14.76
CA SER A 88 7.00 -0.17 -14.62
C SER A 88 7.43 0.14 -13.16
N LEU A 89 7.24 -0.84 -12.28
CA LEU A 89 7.46 -0.88 -10.83
C LEU A 89 6.25 -0.40 -10.01
N PRO A 90 5.76 -1.24 -9.09
CA PRO A 90 4.78 -0.77 -8.14
C PRO A 90 5.44 0.25 -7.22
N ALA A 91 4.84 1.43 -7.13
CA ALA A 91 5.38 2.58 -6.45
C ALA A 91 4.31 3.15 -5.51
N ILE A 92 4.63 3.25 -4.22
CA ILE A 92 3.78 3.85 -3.20
C ILE A 92 4.29 5.27 -2.91
N CYS A 93 3.33 6.18 -2.76
CA CYS A 93 3.61 7.52 -2.29
C CYS A 93 3.81 7.52 -0.77
N LEU A 94 4.81 8.25 -0.27
CA LEU A 94 5.12 8.45 1.15
C LEU A 94 3.97 9.05 1.98
N THR A 95 2.89 9.53 1.35
CA THR A 95 1.63 9.89 2.02
C THR A 95 0.85 8.68 2.59
N GLN A 96 1.41 7.48 2.50
CA GLN A 96 0.80 6.22 2.93
C GLN A 96 1.25 5.70 4.30
N ALA A 97 1.47 6.61 5.26
CA ALA A 97 1.65 6.26 6.68
C ALA A 97 0.55 5.32 7.23
N GLY A 98 -0.61 5.28 6.57
CA GLY A 98 -1.74 4.42 6.92
C GLY A 98 -1.58 2.91 6.63
N THR A 99 -0.41 2.43 6.19
CA THR A 99 -0.15 0.98 6.08
C THR A 99 0.30 0.37 7.41
N MET A 100 0.83 1.17 8.33
CA MET A 100 1.49 0.75 9.58
C MET A 100 2.82 0.01 9.39
N TRP A 101 3.43 0.07 8.20
CA TRP A 101 4.79 -0.41 7.96
C TRP A 101 5.82 0.70 7.76
N LEU A 102 5.39 1.96 7.65
CA LEU A 102 6.27 3.10 7.42
C LEU A 102 6.78 3.65 8.75
N ASP A 103 8.09 3.86 8.86
CA ASP A 103 8.68 4.75 9.87
C ASP A 103 8.47 6.19 9.40
N VAL A 104 7.50 6.87 10.02
CA VAL A 104 7.06 8.19 9.58
C VAL A 104 8.16 9.24 9.76
N ALA A 105 9.01 9.08 10.77
CA ALA A 105 10.12 10.00 11.02
C ALA A 105 11.23 9.85 9.97
N LYS A 106 11.54 8.60 9.58
CA LYS A 106 12.58 8.31 8.58
C LYS A 106 12.10 8.39 7.14
N ARG A 107 10.79 8.44 6.91
CA ARG A 107 10.17 8.38 5.58
C ARG A 107 10.60 7.14 4.80
N ASP A 108 10.75 6.02 5.50
CA ASP A 108 11.18 4.74 4.92
C ASP A 108 10.42 3.59 5.58
N TRP A 109 10.46 2.40 4.96
CA TRP A 109 9.90 1.20 5.55
C TRP A 109 10.58 0.87 6.87
N SER A 110 9.77 0.47 7.86
CA SER A 110 10.24 -0.07 9.13
C SER A 110 10.40 -1.58 9.02
N ASP A 111 11.65 -2.05 8.99
CA ASP A 111 11.95 -3.48 8.99
C ASP A 111 11.35 -4.19 10.20
N LEU A 112 11.31 -3.52 11.36
CA LEU A 112 10.68 -4.04 12.57
C LEU A 112 9.18 -4.30 12.39
N MET A 113 8.45 -3.36 11.78
CA MET A 113 7.01 -3.51 11.54
C MET A 113 6.73 -4.57 10.46
N LEU A 114 7.57 -4.65 9.42
CA LEU A 114 7.46 -5.67 8.38
C LEU A 114 7.71 -7.08 8.93
N GLN A 115 8.79 -7.26 9.69
CA GLN A 115 9.15 -8.53 10.33
C GLN A 115 8.06 -8.99 11.31
N ALA A 116 7.43 -8.07 12.05
CA ALA A 116 6.31 -8.41 12.94
C ALA A 116 5.10 -8.99 12.19
N CYS A 117 4.97 -8.69 10.90
CA CYS A 117 3.96 -9.24 9.98
C CYS A 117 4.49 -10.41 9.13
N HIS A 118 5.71 -10.88 9.36
CA HIS A 118 6.40 -11.90 8.55
C HIS A 118 6.57 -11.49 7.08
N LEU A 119 6.85 -10.20 6.83
CA LEU A 119 7.10 -9.65 5.50
C LEU A 119 8.50 -9.04 5.40
N SER A 120 8.98 -8.86 4.16
CA SER A 120 10.21 -8.14 3.85
C SER A 120 9.95 -6.90 2.99
N ARG A 121 10.98 -6.07 2.82
CA ARG A 121 10.95 -4.92 1.89
C ARG A 121 10.73 -5.36 0.44
N ASP A 122 11.12 -6.57 0.07
CA ASP A 122 10.93 -7.10 -1.28
C ASP A 122 9.46 -7.25 -1.63
N GLN A 123 8.58 -7.42 -0.64
CA GLN A 123 7.14 -7.48 -0.86
C GLN A 123 6.49 -6.10 -0.92
N MET A 124 7.23 -5.07 -0.54
CA MET A 124 6.78 -3.70 -0.59
C MET A 124 7.13 -3.07 -1.95
N PRO A 125 6.30 -2.13 -2.42
CA PRO A 125 6.64 -1.28 -3.54
C PRO A 125 7.69 -0.24 -3.16
N ALA A 126 8.34 0.34 -4.16
CA ALA A 126 9.28 1.43 -3.98
C ALA A 126 8.55 2.67 -3.43
N LEU A 127 9.23 3.42 -2.56
CA LEU A 127 8.70 4.65 -1.95
C LEU A 127 9.11 5.87 -2.78
N TYR A 128 8.15 6.77 -3.00
CA TYR A 128 8.36 8.03 -3.70
C TYR A 128 7.63 9.18 -3.03
N GLU A 129 8.12 10.39 -3.24
CA GLU A 129 7.44 11.59 -2.80
C GLU A 129 6.17 11.85 -3.61
N GLY A 130 5.18 12.47 -2.97
CA GLY A 130 3.88 12.71 -3.59
C GLY A 130 3.89 13.64 -4.81
N SER A 131 5.00 14.35 -5.03
CA SER A 131 5.23 15.22 -6.19
C SER A 131 6.08 14.57 -7.29
N GLU A 132 6.67 13.40 -7.05
CA GLU A 132 7.58 12.77 -8.00
C GLU A 132 6.83 12.05 -9.13
N ILE A 133 7.36 12.21 -10.35
CA ILE A 133 6.91 11.44 -11.51
C ILE A 133 7.48 10.04 -11.37
N THR A 134 6.62 9.05 -11.48
CA THR A 134 6.99 7.68 -11.13
C THR A 134 6.66 6.69 -12.26
N GLY A 135 6.11 7.16 -13.39
CA GLY A 135 5.78 6.33 -14.54
C GLY A 135 5.23 7.13 -15.72
N ALA A 136 4.75 6.44 -16.75
CA ALA A 136 4.06 6.98 -17.92
C ALA A 136 2.84 6.13 -18.24
N LEU A 137 1.75 6.77 -18.67
CA LEU A 137 0.56 6.05 -19.11
C LEU A 137 0.89 5.20 -20.32
N LEU A 138 0.42 3.96 -20.31
CA LEU A 138 0.52 3.06 -21.46
C LEU A 138 -0.12 3.70 -22.71
N PRO A 139 0.53 3.59 -23.89
CA PRO A 139 -0.02 4.14 -25.13
C PRO A 139 -1.44 3.66 -25.44
N GLU A 140 -1.74 2.39 -25.17
CA GLU A 140 -3.06 1.81 -25.36
C GLU A 140 -4.12 2.40 -24.42
N VAL A 141 -3.75 2.75 -23.18
CA VAL A 141 -4.65 3.38 -22.21
C VAL A 141 -4.92 4.83 -22.62
N ALA A 142 -3.87 5.56 -22.98
CA ALA A 142 -4.00 6.94 -23.48
C ALA A 142 -4.90 7.00 -24.73
N LYS A 143 -4.69 6.06 -25.66
CA LYS A 143 -5.53 5.90 -26.86
C LYS A 143 -6.98 5.58 -26.51
N ALA A 144 -7.22 4.64 -25.59
CA ALA A 144 -8.57 4.26 -25.17
C ALA A 144 -9.32 5.43 -24.52
N TRP A 145 -8.61 6.34 -23.84
CA TRP A 145 -9.18 7.52 -23.21
C TRP A 145 -9.19 8.77 -24.09
N GLY A 146 -8.74 8.68 -25.34
CA GLY A 146 -8.72 9.81 -26.27
C GLY A 146 -7.78 10.94 -25.84
N MET A 147 -6.68 10.63 -25.15
CA MET A 147 -5.70 11.60 -24.66
C MET A 147 -4.30 11.32 -25.20
N ALA A 148 -3.44 12.34 -25.17
CA ALA A 148 -2.02 12.16 -25.49
C ALA A 148 -1.35 11.24 -24.45
N ALA A 149 -0.32 10.50 -24.87
CA ALA A 149 0.53 9.78 -23.93
C ALA A 149 1.20 10.79 -22.99
N VAL A 150 0.83 10.72 -21.71
CA VAL A 150 1.32 11.63 -20.67
C VAL A 150 2.10 10.85 -19.62
N ALA A 151 3.12 11.49 -19.04
CA ALA A 151 3.80 10.93 -17.88
C ALA A 151 2.78 10.73 -16.75
N SER A 152 2.81 9.55 -16.14
CA SER A 152 2.01 9.14 -15.00
C SER A 152 2.65 9.72 -13.74
N TYR A 153 2.60 11.05 -13.66
CA TYR A 153 1.94 11.80 -12.59
C TYR A 153 2.36 13.29 -12.65
N ARG A 154 1.39 14.15 -12.95
CA ARG A 154 1.37 15.57 -12.56
C ARG A 154 0.07 15.79 -11.76
N ARG A 155 0.20 15.97 -10.44
CA ARG A 155 -0.76 16.49 -9.42
C ARG A 155 -2.11 15.79 -9.14
N ARG A 156 -2.35 15.63 -7.83
CA ARG A 156 -3.61 15.59 -7.03
C ARG A 156 -4.64 14.46 -7.30
N TRP A 157 -4.45 13.29 -6.67
CA TRP A 157 -5.55 12.35 -6.40
C TRP A 157 -6.38 12.73 -5.16
N ARG A 158 -7.52 13.40 -5.35
CA ARG A 158 -8.41 14.00 -4.30
C ARG A 158 -8.90 13.09 -3.13
N GLN A 159 -8.54 11.81 -3.06
CA GLN A 159 -9.13 10.84 -2.11
C GLN A 159 -8.22 10.42 -0.93
N CYS A 160 -6.99 10.90 -0.87
CA CYS A 160 -6.24 10.91 0.39
C CYS A 160 -6.75 12.10 1.22
N SER A 161 -6.91 11.98 2.54
CA SER A 161 -7.20 13.15 3.40
C SER A 161 -6.21 14.28 3.10
N TRP A 162 -4.93 13.94 2.96
CA TRP A 162 -3.85 14.82 2.50
C TRP A 162 -4.08 15.47 1.13
N CYS A 163 -4.66 14.76 0.17
CA CYS A 163 -4.93 15.33 -1.15
C CYS A 163 -6.12 16.29 -1.15
N GLY A 164 -7.08 16.10 -0.24
CA GLY A 164 -8.12 17.08 0.05
C GLY A 164 -7.52 18.41 0.54
N TRP A 165 -6.52 18.33 1.42
CA TRP A 165 -5.78 19.50 1.93
C TRP A 165 -4.97 20.21 0.85
N CYS A 166 -4.30 19.47 -0.02
CA CYS A 166 -3.58 20.08 -1.12
C CYS A 166 -4.53 20.85 -2.05
N GLY A 167 -5.81 20.49 -2.18
CA GLY A 167 -6.75 21.07 -3.14
C GLY A 167 -7.18 22.52 -2.94
N ASN A 168 -6.87 23.14 -1.80
CA ASN A 168 -7.29 24.51 -1.44
C ASN A 168 -6.23 25.59 -1.70
N GLY A 169 -5.25 25.32 -2.57
CA GLY A 169 -4.24 26.28 -3.02
C GLY A 169 -3.94 26.16 -4.50
#